data_AF-A0A2V5MV26-F1
#
_entry.id   AF-A0A2V5MV26-F1
#
_cell.length_a   1.000
_cell.length_b   1.000
_cell.length_c   1.000
_cell.angle_alpha   90.00
_cell.angle_beta   90.00
_cell.angle_gamma   90.00
#
_symmetry.space_group_name_H-M   'P 1'
#
loop_
_entity.id
_entity.type
_entity.pdbx_description
1 polymer ?
#
loop_
_entity_poly.entity_id
_entity_poly.type
_entity_poly.pdbx_seq_one_letter_code
_entity_poly.pdbx_strand_id
1 'polypeptide(L)'
;MEAPPIMQTPPPAPSGMGCFAKGCLTLVVATFALLVAFVGGGLFVVNRGLHLFTATTPVQIQSRPASSAELQRAEAKLDSLRSAVSNHQETTIEFDSTEINALIANEREFRGARGHARVAIANSIASLDLSAPLDSVHWNWLKNRWFNGNVQFGFSYVDDNFNFDLRSAEANGHQFPRAFLTTGLMESFNRSLNDSFHRESSKHPESNDFWRHIKMASLQNDKLIVTTRSM
;
A
#
# COMPACT_ATOMS: atom_id res chain seq x y z
N MET A 1 -19.62 -58.53 -82.19
CA MET A 1 -19.17 -57.13 -82.23
C MET A 1 -19.53 -56.52 -80.90
N GLU A 2 -18.51 -56.29 -80.07
CA GLU A 2 -18.61 -55.65 -78.76
C GLU A 2 -19.25 -54.26 -78.87
N ALA A 3 -20.16 -53.97 -77.94
CA ALA A 3 -20.61 -52.61 -77.65
C ALA A 3 -19.75 -52.03 -76.50
N PRO A 4 -19.43 -50.72 -76.54
CA PRO A 4 -18.32 -50.11 -75.79
C PRO A 4 -18.60 -49.95 -74.28
N PRO A 5 -17.55 -49.80 -73.45
CA PRO A 5 -17.71 -49.64 -72.01
C PRO A 5 -18.30 -48.27 -71.66
N ILE A 6 -19.30 -48.27 -70.78
CA ILE A 6 -19.94 -47.07 -70.24
C ILE A 6 -18.96 -46.41 -69.26
N MET A 7 -18.54 -45.17 -69.55
CA MET A 7 -17.78 -44.35 -68.61
C MET A 7 -18.68 -43.95 -67.44
N GLN A 8 -18.35 -44.42 -66.23
CA GLN A 8 -18.95 -43.92 -65.00
C GLN A 8 -18.22 -42.65 -64.58
N THR A 9 -18.93 -41.52 -64.48
CA THR A 9 -18.41 -40.30 -63.87
C THR A 9 -18.15 -40.53 -62.39
N PRO A 10 -17.05 -40.00 -61.82
CA PRO A 10 -16.76 -40.17 -60.40
C PRO A 10 -17.84 -39.50 -59.53
N PRO A 11 -18.18 -40.07 -58.36
CA PRO A 11 -19.18 -39.50 -57.46
C PRO A 11 -18.75 -38.11 -56.95
N PRO A 12 -19.70 -37.20 -56.67
CA PRO A 12 -19.38 -35.88 -56.15
C PRO A 12 -18.68 -35.99 -54.79
N ALA A 13 -17.53 -35.32 -54.66
CA ALA A 13 -16.77 -35.30 -53.43
C ALA A 13 -17.65 -34.76 -52.28
N PRO A 14 -17.77 -35.46 -51.14
CA PRO A 14 -18.52 -34.94 -50.01
C PRO A 14 -17.84 -33.67 -49.50
N SER A 15 -18.57 -32.54 -49.52
CA SER A 15 -18.14 -31.29 -48.89
C SER A 15 -18.24 -31.42 -47.37
N GLY A 16 -17.35 -32.22 -46.79
CA GLY A 16 -17.16 -32.27 -45.35
C GLY A 16 -16.64 -30.91 -44.89
N MET A 17 -17.50 -30.09 -44.29
CA MET A 17 -17.07 -28.91 -43.54
C MET A 17 -16.05 -29.38 -42.50
N GLY A 18 -14.78 -29.07 -42.75
CA GLY A 18 -13.66 -29.61 -42.02
C GLY A 18 -13.75 -29.37 -40.52
N CYS A 19 -13.15 -30.30 -39.77
CA CYS A 19 -12.92 -30.28 -38.33
C CYS A 19 -12.40 -28.92 -37.80
N PHE A 20 -11.81 -28.09 -38.67
CA PHE A 20 -11.35 -26.74 -38.39
C PHE A 20 -12.46 -25.68 -38.24
N ALA A 21 -13.63 -25.84 -38.85
CA ALA A 21 -14.64 -24.77 -38.85
C ALA A 21 -15.54 -24.78 -37.59
N LYS A 22 -15.92 -25.96 -37.08
CA LYS A 22 -16.73 -26.08 -35.85
C LYS A 22 -15.88 -26.24 -34.58
N GLY A 23 -14.78 -26.99 -34.64
CA GLY A 23 -13.92 -27.24 -33.48
C GLY A 23 -13.08 -26.02 -33.07
N CYS A 24 -12.36 -25.41 -34.04
CA CYS A 24 -11.54 -24.24 -33.77
C CYS A 24 -12.38 -23.02 -33.38
N LEU A 25 -13.52 -22.80 -34.06
CA LEU A 25 -14.41 -21.68 -33.74
C LEU A 25 -15.01 -21.81 -32.33
N THR A 26 -15.42 -23.02 -31.93
CA THR A 26 -15.94 -23.25 -30.57
C THR A 26 -14.86 -23.01 -29.51
N LEU A 27 -13.61 -23.39 -29.76
CA LEU A 27 -12.48 -23.17 -28.86
C LEU A 27 -12.13 -21.68 -28.74
N VAL A 28 -12.16 -20.94 -29.84
CA VAL A 28 -11.93 -19.48 -29.85
C VAL A 28 -13.02 -18.77 -29.05
N VAL A 29 -14.30 -19.11 -29.25
CA VAL A 29 -15.42 -18.52 -28.51
C VAL A 29 -15.32 -18.89 -27.02
N ALA A 30 -14.99 -20.13 -26.68
CA ALA A 30 -14.83 -20.56 -25.29
C ALA A 30 -13.67 -19.83 -24.59
N THR A 31 -12.53 -19.68 -25.27
CA THR A 31 -11.37 -18.93 -24.75
C THR A 31 -11.72 -17.46 -24.54
N PHE A 32 -12.43 -16.85 -25.48
CA PHE A 32 -12.85 -15.45 -25.35
C PHE A 32 -13.87 -15.26 -24.24
N ALA A 33 -14.83 -16.18 -24.10
CA ALA A 33 -15.80 -16.19 -23.01
C ALA A 33 -15.11 -16.35 -21.65
N LEU A 34 -14.12 -17.24 -21.54
CA LEU A 34 -13.29 -17.37 -20.33
C LEU A 34 -12.52 -16.08 -20.05
N LEU A 35 -11.89 -15.48 -21.05
CA LEU A 35 -11.15 -14.22 -20.89
C LEU A 35 -12.09 -13.10 -20.42
N VAL A 36 -13.27 -12.98 -21.01
CA VAL A 36 -14.30 -12.01 -20.59
C VAL A 36 -14.80 -12.32 -19.18
N ALA A 37 -14.98 -13.59 -18.82
CA ALA A 37 -15.38 -13.99 -17.47
C ALA A 37 -14.29 -13.69 -16.42
N PHE A 38 -13.02 -13.93 -16.74
CA PHE A 38 -11.89 -13.65 -15.85
C PHE A 38 -11.62 -12.15 -15.74
N VAL A 39 -11.58 -11.43 -16.86
CA VAL A 39 -11.34 -9.98 -16.86
C VAL A 39 -12.56 -9.25 -16.31
N GLY A 40 -13.76 -9.56 -16.78
CA GLY A 40 -15.01 -8.96 -16.32
C GLY A 40 -15.32 -9.32 -14.87
N GLY A 41 -15.15 -10.58 -14.48
CA GLY A 41 -15.29 -11.04 -13.10
C GLY A 41 -14.23 -10.43 -12.18
N GLY A 42 -12.97 -10.36 -12.64
CA GLY A 42 -11.89 -9.68 -11.95
C GLY A 42 -12.20 -8.21 -11.71
N LEU A 43 -12.56 -7.46 -12.76
CA LEU A 43 -12.97 -6.06 -12.66
C LEU A 43 -14.19 -5.86 -11.77
N PHE A 44 -15.16 -6.79 -11.79
CA PHE A 44 -16.34 -6.74 -10.93
C PHE A 44 -15.97 -6.91 -9.45
N VAL A 45 -15.16 -7.92 -9.12
CA VAL A 45 -14.67 -8.17 -7.75
C VAL A 45 -13.82 -6.99 -7.26
N VAL A 46 -12.96 -6.47 -8.12
CA VAL A 46 -12.08 -5.35 -7.86
C VAL A 46 -12.88 -4.06 -7.62
N ASN A 47 -13.87 -3.77 -8.46
CA ASN A 47 -14.77 -2.63 -8.27
C ASN A 47 -15.62 -2.77 -7.00
N ARG A 48 -16.16 -3.97 -6.73
CA ARG A 48 -16.92 -4.25 -5.51
C ARG A 48 -16.05 -4.10 -4.27
N GLY A 49 -14.83 -4.63 -4.32
CA GLY A 49 -13.82 -4.51 -3.26
C GLY A 49 -13.50 -3.05 -2.98
N LEU A 50 -13.28 -2.23 -4.01
CA LEU A 50 -13.13 -0.79 -3.79
C LEU A 50 -14.34 -0.20 -3.09
N HIS A 51 -15.56 -0.47 -3.57
CA HIS A 51 -16.77 0.11 -2.97
C HIS A 51 -16.95 -0.29 -1.50
N LEU A 52 -16.42 -1.45 -1.11
CA LEU A 52 -16.43 -1.90 0.28
C LEU A 52 -15.34 -1.21 1.11
N PHE A 53 -14.10 -1.15 0.62
CA PHE A 53 -12.94 -0.67 1.39
C PHE A 53 -12.65 0.83 1.26
N THR A 54 -13.35 1.55 0.40
CA THR A 54 -13.17 3.00 0.25
C THR A 54 -14.51 3.72 0.23
N ALA A 55 -14.52 4.95 0.74
CA ALA A 55 -15.72 5.78 0.87
C ALA A 55 -15.71 6.91 -0.18
N THR A 56 -16.84 7.60 -0.35
CA THR A 56 -16.92 8.84 -1.14
C THR A 56 -16.73 10.09 -0.29
N THR A 57 -16.69 9.95 1.04
CA THR A 57 -16.54 11.05 1.99
C THR A 57 -15.44 10.76 3.01
N PRO A 58 -14.73 11.79 3.49
CA PRO A 58 -13.79 11.64 4.60
C PRO A 58 -14.50 11.27 5.90
N VAL A 59 -13.79 10.57 6.77
CA VAL A 59 -14.18 10.38 8.18
C VAL A 59 -13.40 11.39 9.01
N GLN A 60 -14.09 12.07 9.94
CA GLN A 60 -13.42 12.96 10.88
C GLN A 60 -12.61 12.13 11.88
N ILE A 61 -11.29 12.26 11.82
CA ILE A 61 -10.40 11.65 12.79
C ILE A 61 -10.42 12.50 14.06
N GLN A 62 -11.08 12.00 15.11
CA GLN A 62 -11.13 12.67 16.40
C GLN A 62 -9.74 12.64 17.06
N SER A 63 -9.03 13.76 16.97
CA SER A 63 -7.80 13.98 17.71
C SER A 63 -8.10 14.85 18.94
N ARG A 64 -7.53 14.48 20.09
CA ARG A 64 -7.55 15.34 21.26
C ARG A 64 -6.63 16.54 20.97
N PRO A 65 -7.09 17.79 21.15
CA PRO A 65 -6.19 18.93 21.05
C PRO A 65 -5.09 18.80 22.10
N ALA A 66 -3.83 18.91 21.66
CA ALA A 66 -2.69 18.92 22.57
C ALA A 66 -2.74 20.18 23.44
N SER A 67 -2.45 20.03 24.73
CA SER A 67 -2.22 21.18 25.60
C SER A 67 -0.95 21.92 25.19
N SER A 68 -0.83 23.19 25.55
CA SER A 68 0.37 24.00 25.27
C SER A 68 1.64 23.35 25.84
N ALA A 69 1.57 22.73 27.02
CA ALA A 69 2.69 22.02 27.63
C ALA A 69 3.06 20.70 26.92
N GLU A 70 2.09 20.01 26.32
CA GLU A 70 2.37 18.82 25.49
C GLU A 70 3.00 19.21 24.16
N LEU A 71 2.49 20.27 23.53
CA LEU A 71 3.05 20.80 22.28
C LEU A 71 4.50 21.26 22.47
N GLN A 72 4.77 22.07 23.49
CA GLN A 72 6.13 22.55 23.78
C GLN A 72 7.12 21.40 24.04
N ARG A 73 6.68 20.33 24.73
CA ARG A 73 7.52 19.15 24.94
C ARG A 73 7.79 18.41 23.63
N ALA A 74 6.78 18.26 22.79
CA ALA A 74 6.92 17.58 21.51
C ALA A 74 7.85 18.37 20.56
N GLU A 75 7.67 19.70 20.47
CA GLU A 75 8.52 20.61 19.70
C GLU A 75 9.97 20.57 20.20
N ALA A 76 10.19 20.67 21.52
CA ALA A 76 11.54 20.60 22.09
C ALA A 76 12.25 19.28 21.78
N LYS A 77 11.53 18.15 21.81
CA LYS A 77 12.08 16.84 21.42
C LYS A 77 12.39 16.78 19.93
N LEU A 78 11.52 17.32 19.09
CA LEU A 78 11.74 17.37 17.65
C LEU A 78 12.93 18.28 17.29
N ASP A 79 13.07 19.43 17.95
CA ASP A 79 14.18 20.35 17.75
C ASP A 79 15.49 19.77 18.28
N SER A 80 15.45 19.03 19.40
CA SER A 80 16.60 18.24 19.86
C SER A 80 16.99 17.17 18.84
N LEU A 81 16.03 16.52 18.19
CA LEU A 81 16.29 15.52 17.15
C LEU A 81 16.93 16.17 15.93
N ARG A 82 16.34 17.26 15.44
CA ARG A 82 16.87 18.05 14.30
C ARG A 82 18.28 18.54 14.60
N SER A 83 18.52 19.06 15.80
CA SER A 83 19.84 19.53 16.23
C SER A 83 20.86 18.39 16.30
N ALA A 84 20.49 17.22 16.84
CA ALA A 84 21.36 16.06 16.88
C ALA A 84 21.72 15.56 15.47
N VAL A 85 20.74 15.57 14.55
CA VAL A 85 20.96 15.27 13.13
C VAL A 85 21.94 16.27 12.50
N SER A 86 21.68 17.57 12.63
CA SER A 86 22.53 18.62 12.04
C SER A 86 23.94 18.68 12.63
N ASN A 87 24.09 18.36 13.92
CA ASN A 87 25.38 18.37 14.61
C ASN A 87 26.11 17.02 14.55
N HIS A 88 25.57 16.02 13.85
CA HIS A 88 26.11 14.66 13.77
C HIS A 88 26.37 14.05 15.16
N GLN A 89 25.43 14.24 16.09
CA GLN A 89 25.51 13.74 17.46
C GLN A 89 24.64 12.50 17.61
N GLU A 90 25.17 11.46 18.27
CA GLU A 90 24.36 10.31 18.69
C GLU A 90 23.51 10.72 19.89
N THR A 91 22.19 10.64 19.73
CA THR A 91 21.20 10.97 20.75
C THR A 91 19.99 10.07 20.56
N THR A 92 19.42 9.61 21.67
CA THR A 92 18.18 8.83 21.68
C THR A 92 17.06 9.70 22.20
N ILE A 93 15.98 9.80 21.42
CA ILE A 93 14.80 10.58 21.74
C ILE A 93 13.60 9.66 21.67
N GLU A 94 12.76 9.74 22.69
CA GLU A 94 11.56 8.93 22.79
C GLU A 94 10.34 9.83 22.57
N PHE A 95 9.46 9.41 21.66
CA PHE A 95 8.20 10.08 21.40
C PHE A 95 7.04 9.17 21.82
N ASP A 96 6.16 9.68 22.67
CA ASP A 96 4.91 8.98 22.97
C ASP A 96 3.81 9.34 21.95
N SER A 97 2.67 8.66 22.04
CA SER A 97 1.54 8.89 21.14
C SER A 97 0.98 10.32 21.24
N THR A 98 1.01 10.93 22.42
CA THR A 98 0.51 12.30 22.62
C THR A 98 1.40 13.29 21.90
N GLU A 99 2.71 13.14 22.04
CA GLU A 99 3.72 13.97 21.40
C GLU A 99 3.66 13.83 19.87
N ILE A 100 3.57 12.60 19.35
CA ILE A 100 3.42 12.36 17.90
C ILE A 100 2.15 13.03 17.37
N ASN A 101 1.01 12.89 18.05
CA ASN A 101 -0.23 13.54 17.62
C ASN A 101 -0.16 15.07 17.71
N ALA A 102 0.53 15.61 18.70
CA ALA A 102 0.78 17.05 18.81
C ALA A 102 1.60 17.56 17.62
N LEU A 103 2.65 16.84 17.23
CA LEU A 103 3.46 17.15 16.06
C LEU A 103 2.63 17.04 14.77
N ILE A 104 1.86 15.96 14.59
CA ILE A 104 0.99 15.78 13.42
C ILE A 104 0.05 16.98 13.25
N ALA A 105 -0.53 17.48 14.35
CA ALA A 105 -1.46 18.61 14.32
C ALA A 105 -0.79 19.97 14.04
N ASN A 106 0.48 20.16 14.41
CA ASN A 106 1.09 21.51 14.48
C ASN A 106 2.33 21.72 13.60
N GLU A 107 3.08 20.68 13.22
CA GLU A 107 4.30 20.80 12.40
C GLU A 107 4.02 20.92 10.91
N ARG A 108 4.84 21.71 10.21
CA ARG A 108 4.60 22.06 8.79
C ARG A 108 4.76 20.84 7.86
N GLU A 109 5.62 19.91 8.26
CA GLU A 109 5.93 18.65 7.60
C GLU A 109 4.72 17.71 7.59
N PHE A 110 3.87 17.79 8.62
CA PHE A 110 2.68 16.94 8.75
C PHE A 110 1.39 17.64 8.30
N ARG A 111 1.47 18.77 7.57
CA ARG A 111 0.27 19.50 7.10
C ARG A 111 -0.75 18.63 6.37
N GLY A 112 -0.30 17.66 5.57
CA GLY A 112 -1.20 16.73 4.87
C GLY A 112 -1.89 15.71 5.77
N ALA A 113 -1.32 15.43 6.95
CA ALA A 113 -1.87 14.49 7.94
C ALA A 113 -2.75 15.19 8.99
N ARG A 114 -2.72 16.52 9.08
CA ARG A 114 -3.52 17.31 10.03
C ARG A 114 -5.02 17.05 9.85
N GLY A 115 -5.68 16.60 10.91
CA GLY A 115 -7.12 16.27 10.89
C GLY A 115 -7.46 15.00 10.09
N HIS A 116 -6.46 14.36 9.50
CA HIS A 116 -6.59 13.18 8.65
C HIS A 116 -5.85 11.96 9.20
N ALA A 117 -5.04 12.11 10.25
CA ALA A 117 -4.30 11.03 10.86
C ALA A 117 -4.27 11.15 12.39
N ARG A 118 -4.29 10.00 13.07
CA ARG A 118 -4.04 9.89 14.50
C ARG A 118 -3.25 8.62 14.79
N VAL A 119 -2.26 8.74 15.65
CA VAL A 119 -1.38 7.64 16.06
C VAL A 119 -1.67 7.25 17.50
N ALA A 120 -1.73 5.95 17.77
CA ALA A 120 -1.62 5.38 19.11
C ALA A 120 -0.54 4.30 19.08
N ILE A 121 0.23 4.17 20.15
CA ILE A 121 1.28 3.17 20.29
C ILE A 121 1.00 2.43 21.59
N ALA A 122 0.89 1.11 21.50
CA ALA A 122 0.73 0.24 22.65
C ALA A 122 1.43 -1.09 22.39
N ASN A 123 2.18 -1.60 23.37
CA ASN A 123 2.83 -2.92 23.29
C ASN A 123 3.69 -3.11 22.02
N SER A 124 4.46 -2.08 21.65
CA SER A 124 5.30 -2.03 20.45
C SER A 124 4.54 -2.13 19.12
N ILE A 125 3.23 -1.89 19.12
CA ILE A 125 2.39 -1.82 17.93
C ILE A 125 1.83 -0.40 17.80
N ALA A 126 2.03 0.20 16.64
CA ALA A 126 1.40 1.44 16.27
C ALA A 126 0.04 1.15 15.64
N SER A 127 -0.98 1.90 16.06
CA SER A 127 -2.30 1.97 15.46
C SER A 127 -2.45 3.36 14.83
N LEU A 128 -2.66 3.39 13.52
CA LEU A 128 -2.83 4.60 12.73
C LEU A 128 -4.26 4.66 12.23
N ASP A 129 -5.04 5.61 12.75
CA ASP A 129 -6.31 6.00 12.15
C ASP A 129 -6.02 7.01 11.04
N LEU A 130 -6.52 6.76 9.84
CA LEU A 130 -6.35 7.67 8.72
C LEU A 130 -7.62 7.88 7.90
N SER A 131 -7.78 9.11 7.40
CA SER A 131 -8.75 9.50 6.39
C SER A 131 -8.02 10.26 5.28
N ALA A 132 -7.61 9.53 4.24
CA ALA A 132 -6.79 10.06 3.15
C ALA A 132 -7.54 10.05 1.82
N PRO A 133 -7.49 11.14 1.03
CA PRO A 133 -8.02 11.14 -0.32
C PRO A 133 -7.16 10.25 -1.21
N LEU A 134 -7.80 9.43 -2.05
CA LEU A 134 -7.14 8.52 -2.99
C LEU A 134 -6.95 9.15 -4.38
N ASP A 135 -7.24 10.44 -4.51
CA ASP A 135 -7.08 11.22 -5.74
C ASP A 135 -5.63 11.33 -6.22
N SER A 136 -4.68 11.21 -5.30
CA SER A 136 -3.24 11.20 -5.59
C SER A 136 -2.77 9.91 -6.27
N VAL A 137 -3.57 8.85 -6.22
CA VAL A 137 -3.27 7.61 -6.93
C VAL A 137 -3.66 7.78 -8.40
N HIS A 138 -2.76 7.43 -9.33
CA HIS A 138 -2.91 7.59 -10.79
C HIS A 138 -3.98 6.66 -11.42
N TRP A 139 -4.92 6.19 -10.62
CA TRP A 139 -5.90 5.18 -10.95
C TRP A 139 -7.28 5.83 -11.02
N ASN A 140 -7.84 5.93 -12.23
CA ASN A 140 -9.11 6.64 -12.49
C ASN A 140 -10.29 6.18 -11.62
N TRP A 141 -10.34 4.88 -11.30
CA TRP A 141 -11.32 4.24 -10.43
C TRP A 141 -11.22 4.60 -8.93
N LEU A 142 -10.14 5.25 -8.50
CA LEU A 142 -9.94 5.76 -7.13
C LEU A 142 -10.20 7.27 -6.98
N LYS A 143 -10.54 7.97 -8.07
CA LYS A 143 -10.87 9.39 -8.04
C LYS A 143 -12.15 9.66 -7.23
N ASN A 144 -12.12 10.72 -6.43
CA ASN A 144 -13.13 11.13 -5.47
C ASN A 144 -13.43 10.06 -4.40
N ARG A 145 -12.44 9.21 -4.09
CA ARG A 145 -12.55 8.16 -3.07
C ARG A 145 -11.65 8.48 -1.90
N TRP A 146 -12.09 8.07 -0.73
CA TRP A 146 -11.36 8.23 0.52
C TRP A 146 -11.02 6.86 1.08
N PHE A 147 -9.77 6.71 1.51
CA PHE A 147 -9.39 5.64 2.40
C PHE A 147 -9.64 6.11 3.82
N ASN A 148 -10.62 5.50 4.48
CA ASN A 148 -10.91 5.73 5.89
C ASN A 148 -10.61 4.42 6.60
N GLY A 149 -9.66 4.38 7.51
CA GLY A 149 -9.25 3.09 8.05
C GLY A 149 -8.34 3.17 9.26
N ASN A 150 -8.17 2.01 9.89
CA ASN A 150 -7.23 1.80 10.97
C ASN A 150 -6.17 0.78 10.50
N VAL A 151 -4.90 1.05 10.76
CA VAL A 151 -3.80 0.14 10.43
C VAL A 151 -3.00 -0.11 11.69
N GLN A 152 -2.81 -1.37 12.05
CA GLN A 152 -1.98 -1.78 13.18
C GLN A 152 -0.73 -2.46 12.70
N PHE A 153 0.44 -1.91 13.03
CA PHE A 153 1.72 -2.43 12.57
C PHE A 153 2.83 -2.30 13.60
N GLY A 154 3.75 -3.26 13.59
CA GLY A 154 5.08 -3.11 14.16
C GLY A 154 5.96 -2.33 13.17
N PHE A 155 6.88 -1.53 13.71
CA PHE A 155 7.81 -0.73 12.92
C PHE A 155 9.20 -0.77 13.55
N SER A 156 10.19 -1.06 12.71
CA SER A 156 11.59 -0.83 13.01
C SER A 156 12.35 -0.35 11.78
N TYR A 157 13.31 0.53 11.99
CA TYR A 157 14.32 0.97 11.05
C TYR A 157 15.66 0.77 11.72
N VAL A 158 16.52 -0.05 11.13
CA VAL A 158 17.86 -0.36 11.65
C VAL A 158 18.79 -0.51 10.45
N ASP A 159 19.95 0.14 10.49
CA ASP A 159 20.98 0.05 9.45
C ASP A 159 20.42 0.23 8.03
N ASP A 160 19.70 1.34 7.84
CA ASP A 160 19.06 1.74 6.58
C ASP A 160 17.97 0.79 6.04
N ASN A 161 17.46 -0.14 6.85
CA ASN A 161 16.39 -1.05 6.46
C ASN A 161 15.12 -0.85 7.30
N PHE A 162 14.03 -0.56 6.62
CA PHE A 162 12.68 -0.56 7.18
C PHE A 162 12.14 -1.97 7.26
N ASN A 163 11.49 -2.25 8.38
CA ASN A 163 10.70 -3.44 8.61
C ASN A 163 9.33 -3.03 9.14
N PHE A 164 8.30 -3.29 8.34
CA PHE A 164 6.92 -3.14 8.74
C PHE A 164 6.32 -4.53 8.97
N ASP A 165 5.65 -4.70 10.11
CA ASP A 165 4.93 -5.92 10.46
C ASP A 165 3.44 -5.60 10.62
N LEU A 166 2.68 -5.69 9.54
CA LEU A 166 1.25 -5.38 9.51
C LEU A 166 0.49 -6.47 10.26
N ARG A 167 -0.09 -6.11 11.39
CA ARG A 167 -0.89 -6.98 12.25
C ARG A 167 -2.34 -7.04 11.79
N SER A 168 -2.89 -5.87 11.47
CA SER A 168 -4.25 -5.75 10.97
C SER A 168 -4.41 -4.47 10.16
N ALA A 169 -5.33 -4.51 9.22
CA ALA A 169 -5.80 -3.33 8.52
C ALA A 169 -7.32 -3.39 8.47
N GLU A 170 -7.93 -2.24 8.62
CA GLU A 170 -9.36 -2.02 8.46
C GLU A 170 -9.53 -0.85 7.52
N ALA A 171 -10.47 -0.96 6.59
CA ALA A 171 -10.93 0.20 5.86
C ALA A 171 -12.46 0.20 5.77
N ASN A 172 -13.03 1.37 6.02
CA ASN A 172 -14.44 1.66 5.94
C ASN A 172 -15.29 0.71 6.81
N GLY A 173 -14.81 0.37 8.02
CA GLY A 173 -15.47 -0.58 8.93
C GLY A 173 -15.23 -2.05 8.61
N HIS A 174 -14.49 -2.36 7.54
CA HIS A 174 -14.23 -3.73 7.10
C HIS A 174 -12.77 -4.12 7.33
N GLN A 175 -12.56 -5.18 8.12
CA GLN A 175 -11.23 -5.75 8.30
C GLN A 175 -10.75 -6.40 7.01
N PHE A 176 -9.49 -6.15 6.68
CA PHE A 176 -8.81 -6.84 5.59
C PHE A 176 -8.66 -8.32 5.96
N PRO A 177 -9.11 -9.25 5.09
CA PRO A 177 -8.90 -10.66 5.33
C PRO A 177 -7.43 -10.99 5.55
N ARG A 178 -7.13 -11.81 6.58
CA ARG A 178 -5.75 -12.26 6.89
C ARG A 178 -5.07 -12.95 5.70
N ALA A 179 -5.85 -13.52 4.78
CA ALA A 179 -5.36 -14.08 3.53
C ALA A 179 -4.65 -13.06 2.62
N PHE A 180 -4.90 -11.76 2.78
CA PHE A 180 -4.17 -10.69 2.10
C PHE A 180 -2.98 -10.17 2.90
N LEU A 181 -2.93 -10.45 4.21
CA LEU A 181 -1.87 -10.05 5.14
C LEU A 181 -0.88 -11.20 5.36
N THR A 182 -0.44 -11.82 4.27
CA THR A 182 0.49 -12.95 4.34
C THR A 182 1.92 -12.49 4.57
N THR A 183 2.72 -13.32 5.23
CA THR A 183 4.14 -13.07 5.46
C THR A 183 4.90 -12.83 4.14
N GLY A 184 4.61 -13.60 3.09
CA GLY A 184 5.28 -13.43 1.79
C GLY A 184 4.95 -12.11 1.09
N LEU A 185 3.70 -11.65 1.20
CA LEU A 185 3.31 -10.32 0.71
C LEU A 185 4.04 -9.22 1.50
N MET A 186 4.12 -9.37 2.83
CA MET A 186 4.80 -8.40 3.66
C MET A 186 6.32 -8.36 3.40
N GLU A 187 6.95 -9.51 3.25
CA GLU A 187 8.38 -9.57 2.91
C GLU A 187 8.66 -8.91 1.55
N SER A 188 7.79 -9.14 0.57
CA SER A 188 7.88 -8.49 -0.74
C SER A 188 7.68 -6.97 -0.66
N PHE A 189 6.74 -6.53 0.18
CA PHE A 189 6.50 -5.11 0.45
C PHE A 189 7.71 -4.46 1.12
N ASN A 190 8.24 -5.05 2.19
CA ASN A 190 9.42 -4.53 2.89
C ASN A 190 10.64 -4.47 1.96
N ARG A 191 10.87 -5.51 1.14
CA ARG A 191 11.92 -5.49 0.12
C ARG A 191 11.73 -4.35 -0.88
N SER A 192 10.53 -4.22 -1.44
CA SER A 192 10.21 -3.16 -2.41
C SER A 192 10.35 -1.76 -1.83
N LEU A 193 9.94 -1.56 -0.58
CA LEU A 193 10.09 -0.28 0.13
C LEU A 193 11.57 0.06 0.32
N ASN A 194 12.36 -0.88 0.84
CA ASN A 194 13.79 -0.67 1.05
C ASN A 194 14.50 -0.40 -0.27
N ASP A 195 14.24 -1.17 -1.32
CA ASP A 195 14.83 -0.95 -2.64
C ASP A 195 14.49 0.43 -3.20
N SER A 196 13.25 0.90 -3.00
CA SER A 196 12.81 2.23 -3.44
C SER A 196 13.48 3.33 -2.61
N PHE A 197 13.55 3.15 -1.29
CA PHE A 197 14.20 4.08 -0.38
C PHE A 197 15.69 4.22 -0.68
N HIS A 198 16.43 3.10 -0.82
CA HIS A 198 17.85 3.11 -1.17
C HIS A 198 18.11 3.77 -2.53
N ARG A 199 17.23 3.50 -3.50
CA ARG A 199 17.30 4.12 -4.83
C ARG A 199 17.04 5.63 -4.79
N GLU A 200 16.08 6.08 -4.02
CA GLU A 200 15.76 7.51 -3.92
C GLU A 200 16.82 8.26 -3.10
N SER A 201 17.26 7.66 -1.99
CA SER A 201 18.34 8.17 -1.13
C SER A 201 19.65 8.37 -1.91
N SER A 202 19.97 7.47 -2.85
CA SER A 202 21.15 7.61 -3.71
C SER A 202 21.01 8.68 -4.80
N LYS A 203 19.79 8.96 -5.27
CA LYS A 203 19.54 9.99 -6.29
C LYS A 203 19.43 11.40 -5.71
N HIS A 204 18.85 11.53 -4.52
CA HIS A 204 18.59 12.81 -3.87
C HIS A 204 19.18 12.81 -2.45
N PRO A 205 20.52 12.84 -2.32
CA PRO A 205 21.19 12.75 -1.02
C PRO A 205 20.79 13.87 -0.06
N GLU A 206 20.48 15.07 -0.58
CA GLU A 206 20.02 16.21 0.23
C GLU A 206 18.56 16.06 0.71
N SER A 207 17.69 15.39 -0.07
CA SER A 207 16.27 15.25 0.29
C SER A 207 16.01 14.16 1.33
N ASN A 208 16.95 13.24 1.50
CA ASN A 208 16.84 12.12 2.44
C ASN A 208 17.84 12.20 3.60
N ASP A 209 18.44 13.39 3.79
CA ASP A 209 19.55 13.61 4.72
C ASP A 209 19.16 13.26 6.16
N PHE A 210 17.91 13.55 6.56
CA PHE A 210 17.39 13.18 7.87
C PHE A 210 17.52 11.67 8.16
N TRP A 211 17.04 10.81 7.25
CA TRP A 211 17.01 9.36 7.48
C TRP A 211 18.41 8.74 7.49
N ARG A 212 19.35 9.30 6.74
CA ARG A 212 20.75 8.85 6.76
C ARG A 212 21.39 9.04 8.12
N HIS A 213 20.96 10.06 8.87
CA HIS A 213 21.40 10.37 10.23
C HIS A 213 20.66 9.61 11.32
N ILE A 214 19.61 8.86 10.97
CA ILE A 214 18.94 7.96 11.91
C ILE A 214 19.69 6.62 11.90
N LYS A 215 20.20 6.22 13.06
CA LYS A 215 20.79 4.89 13.28
C LYS A 215 19.70 3.85 13.48
N MET A 216 18.69 4.21 14.28
CA MET A 216 17.59 3.33 14.63
C MET A 216 16.31 4.13 14.85
N ALA A 217 15.18 3.63 14.37
CA ALA A 217 13.87 4.07 14.83
C ALA A 217 12.99 2.84 15.08
N SER A 218 12.43 2.68 16.27
CA SER A 218 11.65 1.47 16.59
C SER A 218 10.54 1.74 17.59
N LEU A 219 9.46 0.99 17.47
CA LEU A 219 8.41 0.99 18.49
C LEU A 219 8.83 0.10 19.65
N GLN A 220 8.91 0.68 20.84
CA GLN A 220 9.23 -0.04 22.07
C GLN A 220 8.25 0.36 23.16
N ASN A 221 7.54 -0.63 23.71
CA ASN A 221 6.47 -0.40 24.68
C ASN A 221 5.43 0.57 24.07
N ASP A 222 5.21 1.72 24.69
CA ASP A 222 4.21 2.70 24.26
C ASP A 222 4.85 3.92 23.56
N LYS A 223 6.10 3.78 23.09
CA LYS A 223 6.91 4.87 22.56
C LYS A 223 7.58 4.51 21.24
N LEU A 224 7.80 5.53 20.42
CA LEU A 224 8.72 5.50 19.29
C LEU A 224 10.09 5.98 19.78
N ILE A 225 11.09 5.11 19.70
CA ILE A 225 12.47 5.40 20.07
C ILE A 225 13.24 5.71 18.79
N VAL A 226 13.83 6.89 18.71
CA VAL A 226 14.65 7.33 17.58
C VAL A 226 16.06 7.62 18.09
N THR A 227 17.05 6.93 17.52
CA THR A 227 18.46 7.12 17.81
C THR A 227 19.16 7.65 16.57
N THR A 228 19.82 8.81 16.71
CA THR A 228 20.68 9.37 15.66
C THR A 228 22.07 8.73 15.71
N ARG A 229 22.79 8.76 14.59
CA ARG A 229 24.20 8.35 14.53
C ARG A 229 25.13 9.54 14.76
N SER A 230 26.28 9.31 15.38
CA SER A 230 27.40 10.24 15.20
C SER A 230 28.09 9.92 13.88
N MET A 231 28.16 10.89 12.96
CA MET A 231 29.00 10.77 11.76
C MET A 231 30.29 11.55 11.95
#